data_AF-A0A935HWZ3-F1
#
_entry.id   AF-A0A935HWZ3-F1
#
_cell.length_a   1.000
_cell.length_b   1.000
_cell.length_c   1.000
_cell.angle_alpha   90.00
_cell.angle_beta   90.00
_cell.angle_gamma   90.00
#
_symmetry.space_group_name_H-M   'P 1'
#
loop_
_entity.id
_entity.type
_entity.pdbx_description
1 polymer ?
#
loop_
_entity_poly.entity_id
_entity_poly.type
_entity_poly.pdbx_seq_one_letter_code
_entity_poly.pdbx_strand_id
1 'polypeptide(L)'
;MTESELTEFRKFIISPLYTSGRNYDTLLNEIIKFNSKESNRLTVQDLYSKLYPGKTYNPQTMKNRFSELLKLGEEFLVYRKIQDSPAEKDKLLLSSYLDRKMYKFLDSKLQKEIFELTSAPDDIKKFENLFSLQEMRIRSLGEKKNSMPIFKIL
;
A
#
# COMPACT_ATOMS: atom_id res chain seq x y z
N MET A 1 -1.04 -13.78 -11.71
CA MET A 1 -2.14 -13.50 -10.77
C MET A 1 -3.14 -14.62 -10.88
N THR A 2 -3.61 -15.14 -9.76
CA THR A 2 -4.78 -16.01 -9.72
C THR A 2 -6.06 -15.23 -10.06
N GLU A 3 -7.16 -15.91 -10.37
CA GLU A 3 -8.46 -15.26 -10.61
C GLU A 3 -8.93 -14.42 -9.41
N SER A 4 -8.62 -14.88 -8.19
CA SER A 4 -8.92 -14.16 -6.95
C SER A 4 -8.10 -12.87 -6.84
N GLU A 5 -6.78 -12.96 -7.05
CA GLU A 5 -5.88 -11.79 -7.04
C GLU A 5 -6.27 -10.78 -8.11
N LEU A 6 -6.68 -11.25 -9.29
CA LEU A 6 -7.12 -10.39 -10.38
C LEU A 6 -8.42 -9.64 -10.01
N THR A 7 -9.36 -10.32 -9.34
CA THR A 7 -10.61 -9.70 -8.86
C THR A 7 -10.32 -8.60 -7.83
N GLU A 8 -9.39 -8.83 -6.92
CA GLU A 8 -8.98 -7.83 -5.95
C GLU A 8 -8.21 -6.68 -6.59
N PHE A 9 -7.34 -6.96 -7.55
CA PHE A 9 -6.62 -5.93 -8.30
C PHE A 9 -7.58 -5.03 -9.06
N ARG A 10 -8.64 -5.59 -9.67
CA ARG A 10 -9.71 -4.80 -10.29
C ARG A 10 -10.35 -3.84 -9.30
N LYS A 11 -10.70 -4.32 -8.09
CA LYS A 11 -11.25 -3.46 -7.02
C LYS A 11 -10.26 -2.35 -6.62
N PHE A 12 -8.97 -2.65 -6.61
CA PHE A 12 -7.91 -1.69 -6.30
C PHE A 12 -7.82 -0.58 -7.35
N ILE A 13 -7.79 -0.92 -8.65
CA ILE A 13 -7.62 0.05 -9.74
C ILE A 13 -8.88 0.86 -10.09
N ILE A 14 -10.06 0.50 -9.56
CA ILE A 14 -11.26 1.33 -9.67
C ILE A 14 -11.44 2.25 -8.46
N SER A 15 -10.67 2.04 -7.38
CA SER A 15 -10.79 2.82 -6.17
C SER A 15 -10.27 4.24 -6.39
N PRO A 16 -11.08 5.28 -6.05
CA PRO A 16 -10.66 6.67 -6.17
C PRO A 16 -9.40 7.03 -5.38
N LEU A 17 -9.08 6.23 -4.34
CA LEU A 17 -7.90 6.43 -3.50
C LEU A 17 -6.58 6.23 -4.25
N TYR A 18 -6.57 5.37 -5.28
CA TYR A 18 -5.33 4.99 -5.98
C TYR A 18 -5.24 5.57 -7.38
N THR A 19 -6.36 5.91 -8.01
CA THR A 19 -6.36 6.20 -9.46
C THR A 19 -6.59 7.66 -9.83
N SER A 20 -6.67 8.56 -8.85
CA SER A 20 -6.90 10.00 -9.07
C SER A 20 -8.09 10.27 -10.01
N GLY A 21 -9.14 9.45 -9.91
CA GLY A 21 -10.36 9.54 -10.73
C GLY A 21 -10.26 8.93 -12.13
N ARG A 22 -9.16 8.28 -12.51
CA ARG A 22 -9.03 7.58 -13.79
C ARG A 22 -9.49 6.13 -13.68
N ASN A 23 -10.13 5.63 -14.73
CA ASN A 23 -10.57 4.26 -14.80
C ASN A 23 -9.61 3.42 -15.67
N TYR A 24 -8.88 2.49 -15.04
CA TYR A 24 -7.98 1.56 -15.73
C TYR A 24 -8.62 0.19 -15.99
N ASP A 25 -9.86 -0.04 -15.57
CA ASP A 25 -10.57 -1.31 -15.73
C ASP A 25 -10.70 -1.69 -17.21
N THR A 26 -11.04 -0.73 -18.08
CA THR A 26 -11.13 -0.98 -19.52
C THR A 26 -9.79 -1.40 -20.13
N LEU A 27 -8.69 -0.74 -19.74
CA LEU A 27 -7.34 -1.09 -20.19
C LEU A 27 -6.95 -2.49 -19.69
N LEU A 28 -7.15 -2.77 -18.41
CA LEU A 28 -6.84 -4.07 -17.82
C LEU A 28 -7.66 -5.19 -18.49
N ASN A 29 -8.96 -4.98 -18.69
CA ASN A 29 -9.85 -5.94 -19.35
C ASN A 29 -9.38 -6.29 -20.77
N GLU A 30 -9.00 -5.28 -21.55
CA GLU A 30 -8.50 -5.53 -22.90
C GLU A 30 -7.13 -6.22 -22.89
N ILE A 31 -6.23 -5.90 -21.95
CA ILE A 31 -4.94 -6.60 -21.79
C ILE A 31 -5.16 -8.08 -21.41
N ILE A 32 -6.10 -8.39 -20.52
CA ILE A 32 -6.39 -9.78 -20.12
C ILE A 32 -6.92 -10.59 -21.30
N LYS A 33 -7.86 -10.02 -22.06
CA LYS A 33 -8.36 -10.64 -23.29
C LYS A 33 -7.23 -10.85 -24.30
N PHE A 34 -6.35 -9.87 -24.44
CA PHE A 34 -5.19 -9.91 -25.33
C PHE A 34 -4.20 -11.02 -24.95
N ASN A 35 -4.07 -11.34 -23.66
CA ASN A 35 -3.18 -12.42 -23.19
C ASN A 35 -3.79 -13.82 -23.37
N SER A 36 -5.06 -13.94 -23.80
CA SER A 36 -5.64 -15.22 -24.18
C SER A 36 -5.11 -15.70 -25.54
N LYS A 37 -5.14 -17.01 -25.81
CA LYS A 37 -4.44 -17.71 -26.92
C LYS A 37 -4.75 -17.23 -28.36
N GLU A 38 -5.59 -16.22 -28.57
CA GLU A 38 -5.84 -15.58 -29.88
C GLU A 38 -4.90 -14.40 -30.19
N SER A 39 -3.87 -14.18 -29.36
CA SER A 39 -3.03 -12.98 -29.29
C SER A 39 -2.12 -12.67 -30.49
N ASN A 40 -1.94 -13.60 -31.44
CA ASN A 40 -0.94 -13.44 -32.52
C ASN A 40 -1.28 -12.37 -33.58
N ARG A 41 -2.38 -11.61 -33.43
CA ARG A 41 -2.83 -10.64 -34.46
C ARG A 41 -3.20 -9.26 -33.93
N LEU A 42 -3.24 -9.04 -32.63
CA LEU A 42 -3.61 -7.74 -32.09
C LEU A 42 -2.35 -6.89 -31.87
N THR A 43 -2.43 -5.62 -32.22
CA THR A 43 -1.37 -4.63 -32.07
C THR A 43 -1.71 -3.64 -30.95
N VAL A 44 -0.72 -2.86 -30.50
CA VAL A 44 -0.96 -1.75 -29.55
C VAL A 44 -1.90 -0.70 -30.17
N GLN A 45 -1.88 -0.55 -31.50
CA GLN A 45 -2.84 0.28 -32.22
C GLN A 45 -4.28 -0.22 -32.07
N ASP A 46 -4.52 -1.53 -32.16
CA ASP A 46 -5.86 -2.12 -31.98
C ASP A 46 -6.36 -1.94 -30.55
N LEU A 47 -5.47 -2.04 -29.56
CA LEU A 47 -5.81 -1.74 -28.18
C LEU A 47 -6.18 -0.26 -28.01
N TYR A 48 -5.43 0.65 -28.63
CA TYR A 48 -5.72 2.08 -28.57
C TYR A 48 -7.07 2.42 -29.20
N SER A 49 -7.41 1.83 -30.36
CA SER A 49 -8.67 2.11 -31.05
C SER A 49 -9.90 1.69 -30.23
N LYS A 50 -9.77 0.62 -29.43
CA LYS A 50 -10.81 0.20 -28.47
C LYS A 50 -10.93 1.13 -27.27
N LEU A 51 -9.81 1.62 -26.74
CA LEU A 51 -9.78 2.51 -25.57
C LEU A 51 -10.21 3.94 -25.91
N TYR A 52 -9.93 4.37 -27.14
CA TYR A 52 -10.12 5.74 -27.60
C TYR A 52 -10.77 5.76 -29.00
N PRO A 53 -12.04 5.31 -29.11
CA PRO A 53 -12.73 5.23 -30.40
C PRO A 53 -12.79 6.60 -31.08
N GLY A 54 -12.51 6.61 -32.39
CA GLY A 54 -12.51 7.82 -33.21
C GLY A 54 -11.29 8.73 -33.04
N LYS A 55 -10.31 8.39 -32.18
CA LYS A 55 -9.07 9.16 -32.03
C LYS A 55 -7.93 8.57 -32.86
N THR A 56 -7.09 9.44 -33.41
CA THR A 56 -5.83 9.03 -34.05
C THR A 56 -4.91 8.38 -33.01
N TYR A 57 -4.25 7.29 -33.41
CA TYR A 57 -3.31 6.56 -32.57
C TYR A 57 -2.23 7.48 -32.00
N ASN A 58 -2.06 7.44 -30.67
CA ASN A 58 -1.01 8.16 -29.97
C ASN A 58 -0.15 7.18 -29.16
N PRO A 59 1.08 6.88 -29.60
CA PRO A 59 1.96 5.93 -28.91
C PRO A 59 2.37 6.43 -27.52
N GLN A 60 2.54 7.74 -27.33
CA GLN A 60 2.90 8.32 -26.03
C GLN A 60 1.76 8.12 -25.02
N THR A 61 0.50 8.27 -25.45
CA THR A 61 -0.66 8.00 -24.60
C THR A 61 -0.67 6.54 -24.14
N MET A 62 -0.43 5.58 -25.04
CA MET A 62 -0.38 4.17 -24.64
C MET A 62 0.78 3.89 -23.68
N LYS A 63 1.98 4.40 -23.98
CA LYS A 63 3.14 4.25 -23.10
C LYS A 63 2.84 4.75 -21.69
N ASN A 64 2.26 5.95 -21.57
CA ASN A 64 1.88 6.52 -20.28
C ASN A 64 0.86 5.63 -19.55
N ARG A 65 -0.16 5.11 -20.25
CA ARG A 65 -1.18 4.25 -19.65
C ARG A 65 -0.63 2.92 -19.15
N PHE A 66 0.29 2.31 -19.89
CA PHE A 66 0.97 1.10 -19.44
C PHE A 66 1.86 1.37 -18.24
N SER A 67 2.63 2.46 -18.23
CA SER A 67 3.46 2.84 -17.08
C SER A 67 2.61 3.12 -15.83
N GLU A 68 1.48 3.79 -15.97
CA GLU A 68 0.54 4.03 -14.87
C GLU A 68 -0.07 2.73 -14.34
N LEU A 69 -0.50 1.83 -15.23
CA LEU A 69 -1.04 0.52 -14.83
C LEU A 69 0.02 -0.35 -14.15
N LEU A 70 1.27 -0.33 -14.62
CA LEU A 70 2.38 -1.03 -13.99
C LEU A 70 2.59 -0.53 -12.56
N LYS A 71 2.63 0.79 -12.37
CA LYS A 71 2.75 1.42 -11.04
C LYS A 71 1.61 0.99 -10.11
N LEU A 72 0.37 0.97 -10.61
CA LEU A 72 -0.77 0.47 -9.83
C LEU A 72 -0.62 -1.00 -9.45
N GLY A 73 -0.04 -1.82 -10.34
CA GLY A 73 0.30 -3.21 -10.05
C GLY A 73 1.32 -3.34 -8.91
N GLU A 74 2.38 -2.53 -8.93
CA GLU A 74 3.38 -2.49 -7.85
C GLU A 74 2.76 -2.06 -6.51
N GLU A 75 1.95 -1.00 -6.52
CA GLU A 75 1.23 -0.53 -5.33
C GLU A 75 0.26 -1.59 -4.78
N PHE A 76 -0.43 -2.32 -5.67
CA PHE A 76 -1.30 -3.42 -5.28
C PHE A 76 -0.54 -4.56 -4.58
N LEU A 77 0.65 -4.92 -5.08
CA LEU A 77 1.49 -5.95 -4.44
C LEU A 77 1.92 -5.52 -3.03
N VAL A 78 2.28 -4.26 -2.85
CA VAL A 78 2.59 -3.71 -1.52
C VAL A 78 1.35 -3.75 -0.62
N TYR A 79 0.21 -3.28 -1.12
CA TYR A 79 -1.06 -3.33 -0.40
C TYR A 79 -1.41 -4.75 0.07
N ARG A 80 -1.32 -5.73 -0.82
CA ARG A 80 -1.55 -7.15 -0.52
C ARG A 80 -0.61 -7.65 0.58
N LYS A 81 0.69 -7.37 0.44
CA LYS A 81 1.69 -7.78 1.43
C LYS A 81 1.40 -7.22 2.83
N ILE A 82 0.91 -5.99 2.92
CA ILE A 82 0.49 -5.36 4.18
C ILE A 82 -0.79 -6.00 4.72
N GLN A 83 -1.79 -6.30 3.87
CA GLN A 83 -3.01 -6.97 4.33
C GLN A 83 -2.73 -8.38 4.87
N ASP A 84 -1.77 -9.08 4.28
CA ASP A 84 -1.38 -10.43 4.68
C ASP A 84 -0.46 -10.44 5.93
N SER A 85 -0.08 -9.27 6.46
CA SER A 85 0.80 -9.14 7.63
C SER A 85 0.22 -8.18 8.68
N PRO A 86 -0.56 -8.69 9.65
CA PRO A 86 -1.14 -7.87 10.72
C PRO A 86 -0.08 -7.08 11.51
N ALA A 87 1.06 -7.70 11.82
CA ALA A 87 2.15 -7.04 12.53
C ALA A 87 2.71 -5.82 11.78
N GLU A 88 2.91 -5.93 10.46
CA GLU A 88 3.38 -4.79 9.66
C GLU A 88 2.33 -3.69 9.54
N LYS A 89 1.06 -4.06 9.38
CA LYS A 89 -0.05 -3.10 9.40
C LYS A 89 -0.10 -2.31 10.71
N ASP A 90 0.09 -2.99 11.84
CA ASP A 90 0.08 -2.36 13.15
C ASP A 90 1.30 -1.46 13.38
N LYS A 91 2.49 -1.87 12.95
CA LYS A 91 3.69 -1.01 12.98
C LYS A 91 3.48 0.28 12.17
N LEU A 92 2.91 0.19 10.96
CA LEU A 92 2.62 1.35 10.13
C LEU A 92 1.61 2.30 10.80
N LEU A 93 0.60 1.75 11.46
CA LEU A 93 -0.37 2.54 12.22
C LEU A 93 0.27 3.23 13.43
N LEU A 94 1.09 2.50 14.20
CA LEU A 94 1.82 3.04 15.34
C LEU A 94 2.78 4.16 14.92
N SER A 95 3.53 3.97 13.83
CA SER A 95 4.37 5.05 13.25
C SER A 95 3.52 6.27 12.91
N SER A 96 2.37 6.07 12.27
CA SER A 96 1.45 7.16 11.93
C SER A 96 0.93 7.92 13.17
N TYR A 97 0.65 7.22 14.28
CA TYR A 97 0.28 7.87 15.53
C TYR A 97 1.44 8.67 16.13
N LEU A 98 2.67 8.13 16.09
CA LEU A 98 3.86 8.80 16.58
C LEU A 98 4.12 10.09 15.78
N ASP A 99 4.16 10.00 14.44
CA ASP A 99 4.44 11.14 13.56
C ASP A 99 3.41 12.28 13.72
N ARG A 100 2.16 11.92 14.08
CA ARG A 100 1.06 12.85 14.34
C ARG A 100 0.94 13.25 15.81
N LYS A 101 1.87 12.83 16.67
CA LYS A 101 1.89 13.09 18.12
C LYS A 101 0.61 12.65 18.84
N MET A 102 -0.05 11.61 18.32
CA MET A 102 -1.26 11.01 18.88
C MET A 102 -0.90 10.04 20.02
N TYR A 103 -0.16 10.52 21.01
CA TYR A 103 0.50 9.70 22.02
C TYR A 103 -0.45 8.82 22.83
N LYS A 104 -1.67 9.28 23.13
CA LYS A 104 -2.68 8.49 23.84
C LYS A 104 -3.02 7.18 23.10
N PHE A 105 -3.23 7.27 21.78
CA PHE A 105 -3.55 6.11 20.95
C PHE A 105 -2.32 5.23 20.73
N LEU A 106 -1.16 5.86 20.54
CA LEU A 106 0.13 5.17 20.42
C LEU A 106 0.42 4.31 21.65
N ASP A 107 0.38 4.90 22.85
CA ASP A 107 0.77 4.22 24.08
C ASP A 107 -0.16 3.04 24.39
N SER A 108 -1.48 3.23 24.22
CA SER A 108 -2.47 2.18 24.46
C SER A 108 -2.28 1.00 23.51
N LYS A 109 -2.04 1.26 22.22
CA LYS A 109 -1.82 0.18 21.25
C LYS A 109 -0.44 -0.47 21.45
N LEU A 110 0.64 0.30 21.66
CA LEU A 110 1.97 -0.24 21.95
C LEU A 110 1.97 -1.22 23.13
N GLN A 111 1.32 -0.84 24.23
CA GLN A 111 1.23 -1.70 25.41
C GLN A 111 0.53 -3.02 25.10
N LYS A 112 -0.57 -2.97 24.34
CA LYS A 112 -1.30 -4.17 23.91
C LYS A 112 -0.44 -5.07 23.02
N GLU A 113 0.18 -4.52 21.97
CA GLU A 113 1.01 -5.29 21.03
C GLU A 113 2.21 -5.94 21.72
N ILE A 114 2.90 -5.20 22.60
CA ILE A 114 4.03 -5.74 23.38
C ILE A 114 3.56 -6.88 24.27
N PHE A 115 2.44 -6.72 24.96
CA PHE A 115 1.88 -7.76 25.82
C PHE A 115 1.57 -9.03 25.01
N GLU A 116 0.82 -8.90 23.92
CA GLU A 116 0.46 -10.02 23.04
C GLU A 116 1.70 -10.75 22.49
N LEU A 117 2.69 -10.00 22.01
CA LEU A 117 3.95 -10.60 21.52
C LEU A 117 4.75 -11.28 22.63
N THR A 118 4.83 -10.70 23.83
CA THR A 118 5.55 -11.34 24.95
C THR A 118 4.92 -12.66 25.37
N SER A 119 3.59 -12.80 25.24
CA SER A 119 2.86 -14.02 25.53
C SER A 119 2.90 -15.06 24.40
N ALA A 120 3.31 -14.68 23.19
CA ALA A 120 3.44 -15.59 22.05
C ALA A 120 4.69 -16.50 22.20
N PRO A 121 4.74 -17.66 21.52
CA PRO A 121 5.94 -18.51 21.46
C PRO A 121 7.17 -17.75 20.96
N ASP A 122 8.35 -18.16 21.41
CA ASP A 122 9.60 -17.55 21.00
C ASP A 122 9.96 -17.95 19.56
N ASP A 123 10.06 -16.96 18.69
CA ASP A 123 10.63 -17.07 17.36
C ASP A 123 11.37 -15.77 16.97
N ILE A 124 12.14 -15.83 15.89
CA ILE A 124 12.93 -14.67 15.42
C ILE A 124 12.02 -13.48 15.12
N LYS A 125 10.85 -13.71 14.52
CA LYS A 125 9.91 -12.65 14.11
C LYS A 125 9.34 -11.92 15.32
N LYS A 126 9.05 -12.62 16.42
CA LYS A 126 8.63 -12.05 17.70
C LYS A 126 9.69 -11.08 18.20
N PHE A 127 10.95 -11.49 18.22
CA PHE A 127 12.04 -10.63 18.71
C PHE A 127 12.25 -9.40 17.81
N GLU A 128 12.20 -9.56 16.48
CA GLU A 128 12.25 -8.45 15.52
C GLU A 128 11.11 -7.44 15.74
N ASN A 129 9.90 -7.95 15.93
CA ASN A 129 8.73 -7.12 16.20
C ASN A 129 8.87 -6.39 17.54
N LEU A 130 9.23 -7.09 18.61
CA LEU A 130 9.43 -6.49 19.94
C LEU A 130 10.51 -5.40 19.90
N PHE A 131 11.63 -5.65 19.23
CA PHE A 131 12.68 -4.65 19.08
C PHE A 131 12.15 -3.37 18.43
N SER A 132 11.46 -3.50 17.29
CA SER A 132 10.84 -2.37 16.59
C SER A 132 9.85 -1.59 17.46
N LEU A 133 9.01 -2.28 18.24
CA LEU A 133 8.06 -1.63 19.14
C LEU A 133 8.74 -0.88 20.30
N GLN A 134 9.85 -1.42 20.83
CA GLN A 134 10.63 -0.72 21.86
C GLN A 134 11.32 0.53 21.31
N GLU A 135 11.84 0.49 20.08
CA GLU A 135 12.40 1.69 19.43
C GLU A 135 11.34 2.80 19.29
N MET A 136 10.13 2.45 18.84
CA MET A 136 9.01 3.41 18.77
C MET A 136 8.68 4.00 20.14
N ARG A 137 8.68 3.18 21.19
CA ARG A 137 8.45 3.65 22.58
C ARG A 137 9.53 4.63 23.03
N ILE A 138 10.80 4.33 22.78
CA ILE A 138 11.93 5.19 23.13
C ILE A 138 11.81 6.54 22.41
N ARG A 139 11.51 6.54 21.10
CA ARG A 139 11.29 7.77 20.31
C ARG A 139 10.15 8.62 20.89
N SER A 140 9.00 8.00 21.18
CA SER A 140 7.85 8.68 21.80
C SER A 140 8.23 9.38 23.11
N LEU A 141 8.99 8.72 23.98
CA LEU A 141 9.45 9.31 25.25
C LEU A 141 10.39 10.51 25.02
N GLY A 142 11.30 10.42 24.06
CA GLY A 142 12.19 11.51 23.68
C GLY A 142 11.42 12.75 23.20
N GLU A 143 10.44 12.57 22.32
CA GLU A 143 9.62 13.67 21.81
C GLU A 143 8.73 14.31 22.88
N LYS A 144 8.16 13.50 23.77
CA LYS A 144 7.37 13.99 24.92
C LYS A 144 8.24 14.84 25.86
N LYS A 145 9.49 14.43 26.11
CA LYS A 145 10.41 15.19 26.96
C LYS A 145 10.78 16.54 26.35
N ASN A 146 11.02 16.58 25.03
CA ASN A 146 11.37 17.81 24.32
C ASN A 146 10.18 18.76 24.09
N SER A 147 8.94 18.30 24.27
CA SER A 147 7.72 19.11 24.14
C SER A 147 7.18 19.64 25.47
N MET A 148 7.75 19.23 26.61
CA MET A 148 7.47 19.89 27.88
C MET A 148 8.21 21.24 27.93
N PRO A 149 7.54 22.35 28.27
CA PRO A 149 8.24 23.60 28.52
C PRO A 149 9.22 23.35 29.66
N ILE A 150 10.51 23.59 29.40
CA ILE A 150 11.52 23.67 30.45
C ILE A 150 10.98 24.73 31.40
N PHE A 151 10.55 24.32 32.60
CA PHE A 151 10.27 25.28 33.66
C PHE A 151 11.55 26.11 33.81
N LYS A 152 11.53 27.34 33.29
CA LYS A 152 12.53 28.35 33.62
C LYS A 152 12.33 28.59 35.11
N ILE A 153 13.13 27.89 35.90
CA ILE A 153 13.34 28.22 37.31
C ILE A 153 14.00 29.59 37.27
N LEU A 154 13.19 30.63 37.56
CA LEU A 154 13.64 31.97 37.91
C LEU A 154 14.26 31.93 39.31
#